data_AF-A0A5N8VBK6-F1
#
_entry.id   AF-A0A5N8VBK6-F1
#
_cell.length_a   1.000
_cell.length_b   1.000
_cell.length_c   1.000
_cell.angle_alpha   90.00
_cell.angle_beta   90.00
_cell.angle_gamma   90.00
#
_symmetry.space_group_name_H-M   'P 1'
#
loop_
_entity.id
_entity.type
_entity.pdbx_description
1 polymer ?
#
loop_
_entity_poly.entity_id
_entity_poly.type
_entity_poly.pdbx_seq_one_letter_code
_entity_poly.pdbx_strand_id
1 'polypeptide(L)'
;HPTASAAGSDHGQGLVQFVLAAHEGQRNTRLFWAACRAYENGLGPALVAPLVDAAVTTGLTEHEARATITSAARMTTHRPSP
;
A
#
# COMPACT_ATOMS: atom_id res chain seq x y z
N HIS A 1 21.77 3.72 19.79
CA HIS A 1 20.33 3.66 19.43
C HIS A 1 20.22 3.45 17.92
N PRO A 2 19.63 2.35 17.40
CA PRO A 2 19.16 2.33 16.01
C PRO A 2 17.80 3.07 15.98
N THR A 3 17.76 4.29 15.44
CA THR A 3 17.36 4.65 14.06
C THR A 3 15.90 4.34 13.73
N ALA A 4 15.02 5.33 13.97
CA ALA A 4 13.61 5.34 13.56
C ALA A 4 13.39 5.13 12.04
N SER A 5 14.45 5.20 11.22
CA SER A 5 14.43 4.91 9.79
C SER A 5 14.23 3.42 9.46
N ALA A 6 14.69 2.49 10.31
CA ALA A 6 14.53 1.06 10.06
C ALA A 6 13.07 0.62 10.19
N ALA A 7 12.37 1.09 11.23
CA ALA A 7 10.97 0.76 11.46
C ALA A 7 10.04 1.19 10.31
N GLY A 8 10.33 2.32 9.65
CA GLY A 8 9.58 2.74 8.45
C GLY A 8 9.82 1.82 7.25
N SER A 9 11.06 1.35 7.07
CA SER A 9 11.41 0.37 6.03
C SER A 9 10.79 -1.01 6.31
N ASP A 10 10.83 -1.49 7.56
CA ASP A 10 10.19 -2.74 7.99
C ASP A 10 8.66 -2.68 7.82
N HIS A 11 8.04 -1.54 8.17
CA HIS A 11 6.60 -1.36 7.98
C HIS A 11 6.22 -1.39 6.50
N GLY A 12 7.03 -0.76 5.64
CA GLY A 12 6.80 -0.78 4.20
C GLY A 12 6.94 -2.18 3.58
N GLN A 13 7.96 -2.94 3.99
CA GLN A 13 8.12 -4.33 3.54
C GLN A 13 6.96 -5.22 4.00
N GLY A 14 6.48 -5.05 5.23
CA GLY A 14 5.32 -5.78 5.75
C GLY A 14 4.04 -5.55 4.92
N LEU A 15 3.81 -4.32 4.45
CA LEU A 15 2.67 -4.00 3.59
C LEU A 15 2.77 -4.64 2.21
N VAL A 16 3.97 -4.69 1.63
CA VAL A 16 4.23 -5.35 0.34
C VAL A 16 3.98 -6.85 0.46
N GLN A 17 4.52 -7.50 1.51
CA GLN A 17 4.29 -8.93 1.76
C GLN A 17 2.82 -9.25 2.02
N PHE A 18 2.09 -8.36 2.70
CA PHE A 18 0.65 -8.53 2.91
C PHE A 18 -0.14 -8.54 1.59
N VAL A 19 0.25 -7.70 0.62
CA VAL A 19 -0.35 -7.71 -0.72
C VAL A 19 0.03 -8.98 -1.48
N LEU A 20 1.30 -9.40 -1.43
CA LEU A 20 1.75 -10.64 -2.08
C LEU A 20 1.02 -11.89 -1.58
N ALA A 21 0.65 -11.92 -0.30
CA ALA A 21 -0.15 -12.99 0.28
C ALA A 21 -1.64 -12.94 -0.13
N ALA A 22 -2.07 -12.03 -1.01
CA ALA A 22 -3.46 -11.91 -1.41
C ALA A 22 -3.95 -13.06 -2.29
N HIS A 23 -5.04 -13.70 -1.84
CA HIS A 23 -5.74 -14.70 -2.63
C HIS A 23 -6.71 -14.04 -3.62
N GLU A 24 -7.15 -14.82 -4.60
CA GLU A 24 -8.19 -14.42 -5.54
C GLU A 24 -9.45 -13.95 -4.78
N GLY A 25 -10.05 -12.85 -5.24
CA GLY A 25 -11.16 -12.17 -4.56
C GLY A 25 -10.74 -11.17 -3.45
N GLN A 26 -9.50 -11.21 -2.96
CA GLN A 26 -9.02 -10.30 -1.90
C GLN A 26 -7.90 -9.35 -2.34
N ARG A 27 -7.35 -9.51 -3.55
CA ARG A 27 -6.21 -8.73 -4.08
C ARG A 27 -6.42 -7.23 -3.98
N ASN A 28 -7.56 -6.76 -4.49
CA ASN A 28 -7.89 -5.34 -4.50
C ASN A 28 -8.10 -4.79 -3.08
N THR A 29 -8.85 -5.51 -2.24
CA THR A 29 -9.09 -5.12 -0.83
C THR A 29 -7.79 -5.06 -0.02
N ARG A 30 -6.90 -6.04 -0.20
CA ARG A 30 -5.59 -6.06 0.47
C ARG A 30 -4.68 -4.93 -0.01
N LEU A 31 -4.63 -4.69 -1.32
CA LEU A 31 -3.90 -3.56 -1.89
C LEU A 31 -4.42 -2.21 -1.37
N PHE A 32 -5.74 -2.04 -1.35
CA PHE A 32 -6.38 -0.82 -0.86
C PHE A 32 -6.01 -0.55 0.61
N TRP A 33 -6.13 -1.57 1.47
CA TRP A 33 -5.75 -1.46 2.87
C TRP A 33 -4.26 -1.12 3.04
N ALA A 34 -3.39 -1.81 2.29
CA ALA A 34 -1.95 -1.57 2.35
C ALA A 34 -1.58 -0.15 1.89
N ALA A 35 -2.21 0.34 0.82
CA ALA A 35 -2.04 1.70 0.32
C ALA A 35 -2.52 2.73 1.34
N CYS A 36 -3.71 2.56 1.92
CA CYS A 36 -4.20 3.42 3.00
C CYS A 36 -3.19 3.50 4.13
N ARG A 37 -2.70 2.35 4.61
CA ARG A 37 -1.72 2.30 5.69
C ARG A 37 -0.40 2.97 5.30
N ALA A 38 0.06 2.81 4.06
CA ALA A 38 1.24 3.50 3.57
C ALA A 38 1.08 5.03 3.61
N TYR A 39 -0.05 5.56 3.14
CA TYR A 39 -0.31 7.01 3.16
C TYR A 39 -0.47 7.56 4.58
N GLU A 40 -1.13 6.83 5.48
CA GLU A 40 -1.28 7.24 6.89
C GLU A 40 0.07 7.33 7.63
N ASN A 41 1.04 6.48 7.28
CA ASN A 41 2.38 6.51 7.87
C ASN A 41 3.36 7.42 7.09
N GLY A 42 2.89 8.17 6.08
CA GLY A 42 3.75 9.04 5.25
C GLY A 42 4.67 8.29 4.29
N LEU A 43 4.46 6.99 4.10
CA LEU A 43 5.25 6.11 3.22
C LEU A 43 4.65 5.97 1.82
N GLY A 44 3.47 6.56 1.57
CA GLY A 44 2.70 6.40 0.34
C GLY A 44 3.52 6.52 -0.95
N PRO A 45 4.18 7.67 -1.23
CA PRO A 45 4.95 7.87 -2.46
C PRO A 45 6.08 6.85 -2.66
N ALA A 46 6.76 6.45 -1.58
CA ALA A 46 7.84 5.48 -1.61
C ALA A 46 7.33 4.04 -1.84
N LEU A 47 6.11 3.73 -1.42
CA LEU A 47 5.52 2.40 -1.52
C LEU A 47 4.60 2.20 -2.72
N VAL A 48 4.30 3.24 -3.52
CA VAL A 48 3.46 3.08 -4.72
C VAL A 48 4.02 2.01 -5.66
N ALA A 49 5.28 2.15 -6.08
CA ALA A 49 5.91 1.22 -7.01
C ALA A 49 5.93 -0.23 -6.49
N PRO A 50 6.43 -0.52 -5.27
CA PRO A 50 6.46 -1.91 -4.78
C PRO A 50 5.06 -2.47 -4.47
N LEU A 51 4.07 -1.66 -4.10
CA LEU A 51 2.69 -2.13 -3.93
C LEU A 51 2.03 -2.46 -5.27
N VAL A 52 2.31 -1.70 -6.34
CA VAL A 52 1.87 -2.02 -7.70
C VAL A 52 2.48 -3.34 -8.16
N ASP A 53 3.79 -3.52 -7.99
CA ASP A 53 4.49 -4.73 -8.39
C ASP A 53 3.96 -5.99 -7.66
N ALA A 54 3.74 -5.86 -6.35
CA ALA A 54 3.12 -6.92 -5.55
C ALA A 54 1.70 -7.25 -6.02
N ALA A 55 0.88 -6.23 -6.31
CA ALA A 55 -0.47 -6.42 -6.82
C ALA A 55 -0.48 -7.13 -8.17
N VAL A 56 0.41 -6.74 -9.08
CA VAL A 56 0.57 -7.39 -10.39
C VAL A 56 1.00 -8.85 -10.22
N THR A 57 1.93 -9.12 -9.31
CA THR A 57 2.34 -10.50 -8.97
C THR A 57 1.18 -11.35 -8.46
N THR A 58 0.23 -10.75 -7.73
CA THR A 58 -0.98 -11.49 -7.30
C THR A 58 -1.97 -11.73 -8.43
N GLY A 59 -1.88 -11.00 -9.54
CA GLY A 59 -2.76 -11.14 -10.72
C GLY A 59 -3.73 -9.97 -10.95
N LEU A 60 -3.47 -8.79 -10.37
CA LEU A 60 -4.13 -7.55 -10.80
C LEU A 60 -3.41 -6.98 -12.03
N THR A 61 -4.10 -6.18 -12.85
CA THR A 61 -3.40 -5.37 -13.86
C THR A 61 -2.71 -4.17 -13.21
N GLU A 62 -1.64 -3.67 -13.84
CA GLU A 62 -0.97 -2.45 -13.36
C GLU A 62 -1.96 -1.27 -13.27
N HIS A 63 -2.85 -1.15 -14.26
CA HIS A 63 -3.85 -0.09 -14.29
C HIS A 63 -4.81 -0.16 -13.11
N GLU A 64 -5.36 -1.35 -12.82
CA GLU A 64 -6.21 -1.57 -11.64
C GLU A 64 -5.46 -1.27 -10.34
N ALA A 65 -4.22 -1.75 -10.20
CA ALA A 65 -3.41 -1.52 -9.02
C ALA A 65 -3.19 -0.01 -8.75
N ARG A 66 -2.84 0.74 -9.80
CA ARG A 66 -2.65 2.20 -9.70
C ARG A 66 -3.96 2.93 -9.40
N ALA A 67 -5.08 2.49 -9.98
CA ALA A 67 -6.39 3.05 -9.70
C ALA A 67 -6.77 2.84 -8.22
N THR A 68 -6.54 1.64 -7.68
CA THR A 68 -6.77 1.32 -6.25
C THR A 68 -5.93 2.18 -5.32
N ILE A 69 -4.63 2.33 -5.60
CA ILE A 69 -3.73 3.16 -4.80
C ILE A 69 -4.17 4.63 -4.85
N THR A 70 -4.58 5.12 -6.02
CA THR A 70 -5.12 6.49 -6.17
C THR A 70 -6.40 6.69 -5.35
N SER A 71 -7.28 5.68 -5.31
CA SER A 71 -8.48 5.70 -4.47
C SER A 71 -8.13 5.77 -2.98
N ALA A 72 -7.18 4.94 -2.53
CA ALA A 72 -6.69 4.94 -1.15
C ALA A 72 -6.04 6.28 -0.75
N ALA A 73 -5.24 6.88 -1.64
CA ALA A 73 -4.64 8.19 -1.44
C ALA A 73 -5.70 9.28 -1.25
N ARG A 74 -6.77 9.25 -2.05
CA ARG A 74 -7.89 10.20 -1.93
C ARG A 74 -8.65 10.04 -0.61
N MET A 75 -8.89 8.80 -0.17
CA MET A 75 -9.59 8.54 1.09
C MET A 75 -8.78 8.95 2.32
N THR A 76 -7.46 8.74 2.28
CA THR A 76 -6.57 9.13 3.39
C THR A 76 -6.32 10.64 3.46
N THR A 77 -6.21 11.33 2.31
CA THR A 77 -6.07 12.80 2.28
C THR A 77 -7.35 13.55 2.64
N HIS A 78 -8.52 12.90 2.52
CA HIS A 78 -9.81 13.51 2.87
C HIS A 78 -10.21 13.35 4.34
N ARG A 79 -9.36 12.77 5.20
CA ARG A 79 -9.64 12.74 6.64
C ARG A 79 -9.65 14.19 7.17
N PRO A 80 -10.82 14.76 7.51
CA PRO A 80 -10.87 16.07 8.11
C PRO A 80 -10.35 15.91 9.55
N SER A 81 -9.32 16.66 9.91
CA SER A 81 -9.09 17.01 11.32
C SER A 81 -10.27 17.88 11.80
N PRO A 82 -10.71 17.73 13.07
CA PRO A 82 -11.95 18.33 13.58
C PRO A 82 -11.99 19.86 13.51
#